data_AF-T1AG74-F1
#
_entry.id   AF-T1AG74-F1
#
_cell.length_a   1.000
_cell.length_b   1.000
_cell.length_c   1.000
_cell.angle_alpha   90.00
_cell.angle_beta   90.00
_cell.angle_gamma   90.00
#
_symmetry.space_group_name_H-M   'P 1'
#
loop_
_entity.id
_entity.type
_entity.pdbx_description
1 polymer ?
#
loop_
_entity_poly.entity_id
_entity_poly.type
_entity_poly.pdbx_seq_one_letter_code
_entity_poly.pdbx_strand_id
1 'polypeptide(L)'
;MKHRPRQHLAFDTLRLEGAMFLPDLLGKAALGAADFQSEADYRTPKGLKLKDDISRAFQIACAQWKHFASQCERRDVEAAALTQSYVRELLRDVFGYTDIASIDGIAIGDHHYPIALQAGAVPVVVAPHTIGLDEADARFVISGGGARKKTAFQLAQEFCNASPDHPWALVSNGRQLRLLRVSSTLTRPG
;
A
#
# COMPACT_ATOMS: atom_id res chain seq x y z
N MET A 1 -28.89 20.46 -4.59
CA MET A 1 -27.65 19.66 -4.62
C MET A 1 -28.00 18.23 -4.25
N LYS A 2 -27.89 17.27 -5.19
CA LYS A 2 -28.20 15.85 -4.92
C LYS A 2 -27.00 15.23 -4.20
N HIS A 3 -27.17 14.87 -2.93
CA HIS A 3 -26.20 14.04 -2.22
C HIS A 3 -26.10 12.68 -2.93
N ARG A 4 -24.92 12.36 -3.44
CA ARG A 4 -24.61 11.05 -4.02
C ARG A 4 -24.58 10.04 -2.86
N PRO A 5 -25.37 8.95 -2.89
CA PRO A 5 -25.38 8.00 -1.79
C PRO A 5 -24.00 7.35 -1.64
N ARG A 6 -23.51 7.27 -0.40
CA ARG A 6 -22.35 6.44 -0.04
C ARG A 6 -22.72 5.00 -0.40
N GLN A 7 -22.12 4.46 -1.47
CA GLN A 7 -22.24 3.05 -1.78
C GLN A 7 -21.36 2.28 -0.78
N HIS A 8 -22.02 1.66 0.20
CA HIS A 8 -21.37 0.75 1.13
C HIS A 8 -20.98 -0.50 0.34
N LEU A 9 -19.68 -0.69 0.11
CA LEU A 9 -19.18 -1.99 -0.29
C LEU A 9 -19.47 -2.97 0.86
N ALA A 10 -19.79 -4.23 0.54
CA ALA A 10 -20.06 -5.28 1.52
C ALA A 10 -18.77 -5.81 2.20
N PHE A 11 -17.78 -4.95 2.39
CA PHE A 11 -16.48 -5.29 2.95
C PHE A 11 -16.19 -4.38 4.14
N ASP A 12 -16.22 -4.94 5.36
CA ASP A 12 -15.98 -4.18 6.59
C ASP A 12 -14.55 -3.63 6.70
N THR A 13 -13.61 -4.24 5.96
CA THR A 13 -12.18 -3.92 5.99
C THR A 13 -11.69 -3.12 4.79
N LEU A 14 -12.56 -2.82 3.81
CA LEU A 14 -12.18 -2.10 2.59
C LEU A 14 -12.90 -0.76 2.51
N ARG A 15 -12.11 0.30 2.34
CA ARG A 15 -12.61 1.66 2.15
C ARG A 15 -12.11 2.21 0.83
N LEU A 16 -13.03 2.64 -0.03
CA LEU A 16 -12.71 3.41 -1.23
C LEU A 16 -12.67 4.90 -0.91
N GLU A 17 -11.55 5.54 -1.24
CA GLU A 17 -11.34 6.98 -1.10
C GLU A 17 -10.92 7.59 -2.44
N GLY A 18 -11.59 8.67 -2.82
CA GLY A 18 -11.55 9.14 -4.20
C GLY A 18 -12.19 8.13 -5.15
N ALA A 19 -12.70 8.56 -6.29
CA ALA A 19 -13.30 7.64 -7.28
C ALA A 19 -12.22 6.81 -8.03
N MET A 20 -11.23 6.26 -7.30
CA MET A 20 -10.09 5.51 -7.84
C MET A 20 -10.55 4.26 -8.61
N PHE A 21 -11.56 3.59 -8.08
CA PHE A 21 -12.24 2.48 -8.74
C PHE A 21 -13.74 2.78 -8.80
N LEU A 22 -14.38 2.35 -9.90
CA LEU A 22 -15.83 2.30 -9.95
C LEU A 22 -16.30 1.27 -8.91
N PRO A 23 -17.29 1.59 -8.05
CA PRO A 23 -17.73 0.65 -7.01
C PRO A 23 -18.15 -0.73 -7.54
N ASP A 24 -18.73 -0.77 -8.74
CA ASP A 24 -19.13 -2.00 -9.43
C ASP A 24 -17.92 -2.91 -9.77
N LEU A 25 -16.74 -2.35 -10.02
CA LEU A 25 -15.53 -3.14 -10.29
C LEU A 25 -15.15 -4.02 -9.10
N LEU A 26 -15.23 -3.49 -7.88
CA LEU A 26 -14.92 -4.27 -6.68
C LEU A 26 -15.97 -5.36 -6.42
N GLY A 27 -17.25 -5.08 -6.70
CA GLY A 27 -18.30 -6.08 -6.64
C GLY A 27 -18.04 -7.23 -7.61
N LYS A 28 -17.70 -6.91 -8.87
CA LYS A 28 -17.31 -7.89 -9.89
C LYS A 28 -16.07 -8.69 -9.48
N ALA A 29 -15.05 -8.01 -8.96
CA ALA A 29 -13.82 -8.67 -8.52
C ALA A 29 -14.09 -9.68 -7.40
N ALA A 30 -14.94 -9.33 -6.44
CA ALA A 30 -15.30 -10.22 -5.34
C ALA A 30 -16.12 -11.45 -5.79
N LEU A 31 -16.89 -11.32 -6.88
CA LEU A 31 -17.62 -12.43 -7.48
C LEU A 31 -16.77 -13.27 -8.45
N GLY A 32 -15.51 -12.91 -8.69
CA GLY A 32 -14.66 -13.56 -9.70
C GLY A 32 -15.08 -13.25 -11.14
N ALA A 33 -15.77 -12.12 -11.35
CA ALA A 33 -16.36 -11.71 -12.62
C ALA A 33 -15.72 -10.43 -13.20
N ALA A 34 -14.61 -9.96 -12.64
CA ALA A 34 -13.84 -8.87 -13.22
C ALA A 34 -12.85 -9.39 -14.27
N ASP A 35 -12.35 -8.49 -15.11
CA ASP A 35 -11.25 -8.78 -16.02
C ASP A 35 -9.99 -9.15 -15.22
N PHE A 36 -9.11 -9.95 -15.83
CA PHE A 36 -7.84 -10.40 -15.24
C PHE A 36 -8.00 -11.24 -13.96
N GLN A 37 -9.02 -12.10 -13.91
CA GLN A 37 -9.28 -13.00 -12.78
C GLN A 37 -9.11 -14.50 -13.07
N SER A 38 -8.41 -14.86 -14.15
CA SER A 38 -8.06 -16.25 -14.42
C SER A 38 -6.88 -16.71 -13.56
N GLU A 39 -6.69 -18.03 -13.42
CA GLU A 39 -5.51 -18.59 -12.76
C GLU A 39 -4.19 -18.09 -13.38
N ALA A 40 -4.17 -17.86 -14.70
CA ALA A 40 -2.98 -17.39 -15.40
C ALA A 40 -2.62 -15.94 -15.03
N ASP A 41 -3.62 -15.08 -14.83
CA ASP A 41 -3.42 -13.67 -14.46
C ASP A 41 -2.73 -13.52 -13.10
N TYR A 42 -2.97 -14.46 -12.19
CA TYR A 42 -2.36 -14.53 -10.86
C TYR A 42 -1.13 -15.43 -10.79
N ARG A 43 -0.65 -15.96 -11.92
CA ARG A 43 0.47 -16.92 -12.00
C ARG A 43 0.25 -18.16 -11.13
N THR A 44 -1.00 -18.57 -10.93
CA THR A 44 -1.34 -19.80 -10.22
C THR A 44 -0.74 -21.00 -10.98
N PRO A 45 0.01 -21.90 -10.32
CA PRO A 45 0.60 -23.06 -10.96
C PRO A 45 -0.44 -23.97 -11.66
N LYS A 46 -0.02 -24.61 -12.76
CA LYS A 46 -0.87 -25.56 -13.48
C LYS A 46 -1.38 -26.66 -12.54
N GLY A 47 -2.68 -26.95 -12.62
CA GLY A 47 -3.34 -27.96 -11.79
C GLY A 47 -3.86 -27.43 -10.45
N LEU A 48 -3.55 -26.18 -10.07
CA LEU A 48 -4.12 -25.51 -8.91
C LEU A 48 -5.25 -24.56 -9.29
N LYS A 49 -6.07 -24.21 -8.31
CA LYS A 49 -7.14 -23.23 -8.45
C LYS A 49 -6.79 -21.94 -7.74
N LEU A 50 -7.16 -20.80 -8.34
CA LEU A 50 -6.95 -19.48 -7.75
C LEU A 50 -7.58 -19.37 -6.35
N LYS A 51 -8.74 -20.00 -6.14
CA LYS A 51 -9.40 -20.04 -4.83
C LYS A 51 -8.55 -20.72 -3.74
N ASP A 52 -7.79 -21.76 -4.09
CA ASP A 52 -6.91 -22.45 -3.16
C ASP A 52 -5.71 -21.58 -2.82
N ASP A 53 -5.16 -20.86 -3.81
CA ASP A 53 -4.10 -19.87 -3.60
C ASP A 53 -4.54 -18.71 -2.70
N ILE A 54 -5.75 -18.17 -2.91
CA ILE A 54 -6.34 -17.14 -2.05
C ILE A 54 -6.48 -17.68 -0.62
N SER A 55 -6.98 -18.91 -0.46
CA SER A 55 -7.17 -19.54 0.86
C SER A 55 -5.83 -19.73 1.57
N ARG A 56 -4.80 -20.18 0.86
CA ARG A 56 -3.42 -20.32 1.35
C ARG A 56 -2.82 -18.97 1.76
N ALA A 57 -2.93 -17.96 0.89
CA ALA A 57 -2.44 -16.61 1.15
C ALA A 57 -3.11 -16.01 2.40
N PHE A 58 -4.42 -16.22 2.58
CA PHE A 58 -5.14 -15.77 3.77
C PHE A 58 -4.65 -16.45 5.06
N GLN A 59 -4.38 -17.76 5.02
CA GLN A 59 -3.81 -18.48 6.16
C GLN A 59 -2.41 -17.94 6.53
N ILE A 60 -1.57 -17.68 5.53
CA ILE A 60 -0.25 -17.07 5.71
C ILE A 60 -0.39 -15.68 6.33
N ALA A 61 -1.27 -14.83 5.79
CA ALA A 61 -1.52 -13.49 6.31
C ALA A 61 -1.94 -13.53 7.79
N CYS A 62 -2.84 -14.45 8.17
CA CYS A 62 -3.26 -14.64 9.55
C CYS A 62 -2.10 -15.04 10.47
N ALA A 63 -1.23 -15.94 10.02
CA ALA A 63 -0.07 -16.38 10.80
C ALA A 63 0.96 -15.25 10.98
N GLN A 64 1.30 -14.54 9.90
CA GLN A 64 2.22 -13.40 9.93
C GLN A 64 1.68 -12.27 10.82
N TRP A 65 0.38 -11.96 10.70
CA TRP A 65 -0.26 -10.95 11.54
C TRP A 65 -0.20 -11.32 13.02
N LYS A 66 -0.52 -12.57 13.39
CA LYS A 66 -0.43 -13.04 14.79
C LYS A 66 0.98 -12.87 15.35
N HIS A 67 2.00 -13.23 14.56
CA HIS A 67 3.39 -13.03 14.95
C HIS A 67 3.70 -11.53 15.14
N PHE A 68 3.44 -10.71 14.14
CA PHE A 68 3.69 -9.26 14.18
C PHE A 68 2.96 -8.57 15.34
N ALA A 69 1.68 -8.88 15.55
CA ALA A 69 0.89 -8.32 16.65
C ALA A 69 1.49 -8.65 18.02
N SER A 70 1.99 -9.87 18.22
CA SER A 70 2.67 -10.25 19.47
C SER A 70 3.95 -9.46 19.72
N GLN A 71 4.63 -9.01 18.67
CA GLN A 71 5.86 -8.23 18.76
C GLN A 71 5.60 -6.73 18.96
N CYS A 72 4.43 -6.22 18.56
CA CYS A 72 4.08 -4.80 18.72
C CYS A 72 3.98 -4.36 20.20
N GLU A 73 3.79 -5.28 21.14
CA GLU A 73 3.71 -5.00 22.58
C GLU A 73 5.08 -4.90 23.24
N ARG A 74 6.14 -5.35 22.53
CA ARG A 74 7.51 -5.35 23.03
C ARG A 74 8.14 -3.97 22.92
N ARG A 75 8.81 -3.53 23.98
CA ARG A 75 9.53 -2.24 24.02
C ARG A 75 11.00 -2.34 23.62
N ASP A 76 11.54 -3.55 23.57
CA ASP A 76 12.92 -3.85 23.20
C ASP A 76 13.11 -4.05 21.69
N VAL A 77 12.03 -3.92 20.90
CA VAL A 77 12.04 -4.06 19.45
C VAL A 77 11.81 -2.69 18.81
N GLU A 78 12.63 -2.33 17.82
CA GLU A 78 12.47 -1.08 17.08
C GLU A 78 11.23 -1.17 16.17
N ALA A 79 10.29 -0.25 16.37
CA ALA A 79 8.96 -0.32 15.77
C ALA A 79 8.97 -0.15 14.25
N ALA A 80 9.86 0.70 13.69
CA ALA A 80 9.94 0.92 12.26
C ALA A 80 10.46 -0.33 11.52
N ALA A 81 11.55 -0.92 12.00
CA ALA A 81 12.16 -2.12 11.45
C ALA A 81 11.23 -3.34 11.55
N LEU A 82 10.54 -3.50 12.69
CA LEU A 82 9.54 -4.55 12.86
C LEU A 82 8.41 -4.41 11.82
N THR A 83 7.87 -3.20 11.66
CA THR A 83 6.78 -2.96 10.70
C THR A 83 7.25 -3.10 9.25
N GLN A 84 8.46 -2.64 8.92
CA GLN A 84 9.04 -2.82 7.59
C GLN A 84 9.25 -4.29 7.23
N SER A 85 9.74 -5.13 8.16
CA SER A 85 9.88 -6.57 7.89
C SER A 85 8.51 -7.22 7.66
N TYR A 86 7.53 -6.93 8.51
CA TYR A 86 6.18 -7.47 8.36
C TYR A 86 5.54 -7.07 7.04
N VAL A 87 5.60 -5.79 6.66
CA VAL A 87 5.02 -5.32 5.38
C VAL A 87 5.72 -5.99 4.20
N ARG A 88 7.05 -6.13 4.22
CA ARG A 88 7.80 -6.83 3.18
C ARG A 88 7.37 -8.30 3.05
N GLU A 89 7.25 -9.01 4.17
CA GLU A 89 6.82 -10.42 4.21
C GLU A 89 5.38 -10.57 3.72
N LEU A 90 4.48 -9.66 4.11
CA LEU A 90 3.10 -9.66 3.66
C LEU A 90 3.02 -9.45 2.14
N LEU A 91 3.75 -8.47 1.59
CA LEU A 91 3.78 -8.20 0.15
C LEU A 91 4.32 -9.40 -0.64
N ARG A 92 5.36 -10.07 -0.11
CA ARG A 92 5.98 -11.23 -0.75
C ARG A 92 5.06 -12.45 -0.72
N ASP A 93 4.64 -12.84 0.47
CA ASP A 93 4.04 -14.16 0.69
C ASP A 93 2.52 -14.18 0.48
N VAL A 94 1.87 -13.02 0.59
CA VAL A 94 0.40 -12.89 0.48
C VAL A 94 0.00 -12.19 -0.81
N PHE A 95 0.67 -11.09 -1.18
CA PHE A 95 0.35 -10.34 -2.40
C PHE A 95 1.17 -10.74 -3.63
N GLY A 96 2.11 -11.68 -3.48
CA GLY A 96 2.83 -12.29 -4.61
C GLY A 96 3.89 -11.40 -5.27
N TYR A 97 4.30 -10.31 -4.61
CA TYR A 97 5.43 -9.51 -5.10
C TYR A 97 6.72 -10.32 -4.97
N THR A 98 7.39 -10.54 -6.10
CA THR A 98 8.59 -11.40 -6.18
C THR A 98 9.89 -10.62 -6.14
N ASP A 99 9.84 -9.33 -6.49
CA ASP A 99 10.97 -8.42 -6.48
C ASP A 99 10.68 -7.30 -5.48
N ILE A 100 11.17 -7.46 -4.24
CA ILE A 100 11.00 -6.46 -3.18
C ILE A 100 12.37 -6.09 -2.62
N ALA A 101 12.79 -4.86 -2.87
CA ALA A 101 14.01 -4.29 -2.32
C ALA A 101 13.70 -3.40 -1.11
N SER A 102 14.56 -3.47 -0.09
CA SER A 102 14.64 -2.40 0.91
C SER A 102 15.54 -1.30 0.37
N ILE A 103 15.05 -0.06 0.43
CA ILE A 103 15.71 1.12 -0.13
C ILE A 103 15.66 2.24 0.93
N ASP A 104 16.60 3.18 0.86
CA ASP A 104 16.65 4.33 1.78
C ASP A 104 15.91 5.56 1.25
N GLY A 105 15.42 5.49 0.01
CA GLY A 105 14.61 6.50 -0.63
C GLY A 105 14.76 6.52 -2.14
N ILE A 106 14.05 7.45 -2.76
CA ILE A 106 14.08 7.66 -4.22
C ILE A 106 14.36 9.14 -4.46
N ALA A 107 15.34 9.43 -5.31
CA ALA A 107 15.69 10.80 -5.71
C ALA A 107 14.93 11.21 -6.97
N ILE A 108 14.38 12.42 -6.99
CA ILE A 108 13.76 13.06 -8.16
C ILE A 108 14.19 14.52 -8.20
N GLY A 109 15.03 14.88 -9.18
CA GLY A 109 15.68 16.19 -9.23
C GLY A 109 16.49 16.42 -7.94
N ASP A 110 16.29 17.58 -7.32
CA ASP A 110 16.97 17.95 -6.06
C ASP A 110 16.26 17.41 -4.80
N HIS A 111 15.21 16.59 -4.95
CA HIS A 111 14.43 16.05 -3.85
C HIS A 111 14.76 14.58 -3.58
N HIS A 112 14.81 14.21 -2.29
CA HIS A 112 14.94 12.82 -1.86
C HIS A 112 13.76 12.41 -0.98
N TYR A 113 13.00 11.42 -1.47
CA TYR A 113 11.78 10.93 -0.85
C TYR A 113 12.10 9.70 0.02
N PRO A 114 11.91 9.74 1.35
CA PRO A 114 12.23 8.62 2.24
C PRO A 114 11.19 7.49 2.11
N ILE A 115 11.39 6.63 1.11
CA ILE A 115 10.57 5.45 0.81
C ILE A 115 11.35 4.21 1.23
N ALA A 116 10.70 3.29 1.94
CA ALA A 116 11.37 2.20 2.64
C ALA A 116 11.50 0.91 1.79
N LEU A 117 10.54 0.65 0.90
CA LEU A 117 10.57 -0.52 0.03
C LEU A 117 10.20 -0.14 -1.41
N GLN A 118 10.71 -0.92 -2.35
CA GLN A 118 10.31 -0.92 -3.75
C GLN A 118 9.82 -2.34 -4.10
N ALA A 119 8.55 -2.48 -4.49
CA ALA A 119 7.93 -3.75 -4.84
C ALA A 119 7.65 -3.76 -6.37
N GLY A 120 8.61 -4.28 -7.14
CA GLY A 120 8.64 -4.08 -8.59
C GLY A 120 8.65 -2.59 -8.94
N ALA A 121 7.63 -2.13 -9.66
CA ALA A 121 7.47 -0.70 -10.01
C ALA A 121 6.65 0.10 -8.98
N VAL A 122 6.32 -0.49 -7.83
CA VAL A 122 5.44 0.14 -6.82
C VAL A 122 6.24 0.53 -5.57
N PRO A 123 6.46 1.84 -5.33
CA PRO A 123 7.08 2.30 -4.09
C PRO A 123 6.16 2.02 -2.90
N VAL A 124 6.77 1.71 -1.76
CA VAL A 124 6.04 1.44 -0.52
C VAL A 124 6.57 2.34 0.60
N VAL A 125 5.73 3.28 1.04
CA VAL A 125 5.99 4.06 2.25
C VAL A 125 5.56 3.23 3.45
N VAL A 126 6.50 2.98 4.37
CA VAL A 126 6.23 2.22 5.59
C VAL A 126 6.39 3.12 6.82
N ALA A 127 5.32 3.28 7.57
CA ALA A 127 5.33 3.90 8.88
C ALA A 127 5.49 2.82 9.97
N PRO A 128 6.03 3.13 11.16
CA PRO A 128 5.89 2.24 12.31
C PRO A 128 4.43 2.01 12.66
N HIS A 129 4.14 0.83 13.21
CA HIS A 129 2.81 0.49 13.72
C HIS A 129 2.29 1.38 14.86
N THR A 130 3.16 2.19 15.46
CA THR A 130 2.85 3.17 16.50
C THR A 130 2.37 4.52 15.95
N ILE A 131 2.47 4.75 14.64
CA ILE A 131 2.12 6.02 13.99
C ILE A 131 0.98 5.80 12.99
N GLY A 132 -0.02 6.67 13.01
CA GLY A 132 -1.11 6.64 12.03
C GLY A 132 -0.64 7.03 10.62
N LEU A 133 -1.28 6.50 9.57
CA LEU A 133 -0.92 6.86 8.18
C LEU A 133 -1.15 8.35 7.84
N ASP A 134 -2.02 9.01 8.61
CA ASP A 134 -2.35 10.43 8.51
C ASP A 134 -1.73 11.27 9.65
N GLU A 135 -0.80 10.69 10.40
CA GLU A 135 -0.07 11.38 11.47
C GLU A 135 1.27 11.91 10.94
N ALA A 136 1.59 13.16 11.26
CA ALA A 136 2.78 13.83 10.75
C ALA A 136 4.03 13.48 11.56
N ASP A 137 5.09 13.05 10.90
CA ASP A 137 6.35 12.64 11.54
C ASP A 137 7.57 13.18 10.77
N ALA A 138 8.70 13.34 11.45
CA ALA A 138 9.93 13.85 10.86
C ALA A 138 10.55 12.87 9.84
N ARG A 139 10.28 11.57 9.98
CA ARG A 139 10.79 10.55 9.04
C ARG A 139 10.24 10.68 7.63
N PHE A 140 9.11 11.37 7.47
CA PHE A 140 8.46 11.56 6.16
C PHE A 140 8.84 12.90 5.51
N VAL A 141 9.81 13.63 6.07
CA VAL A 141 10.32 14.87 5.49
C VAL A 141 11.10 14.56 4.21
N ILE A 142 10.72 15.23 3.12
CA ILE A 142 11.42 15.12 1.83
C ILE A 142 12.63 16.06 1.88
N SER A 143 13.84 15.50 1.73
CA SER A 143 15.04 16.33 1.65
C SER A 143 15.00 17.14 0.35
N GLY A 144 15.42 18.41 0.39
CA GLY A 144 15.25 19.36 -0.72
C GLY A 144 13.90 20.08 -0.75
N GLY A 145 12.88 19.59 -0.03
CA GLY A 145 11.51 20.15 0.00
C GLY A 145 11.14 20.96 1.25
N GLY A 146 12.15 21.33 2.07
CA GLY A 146 11.98 22.02 3.35
C GLY A 146 11.76 21.09 4.55
N ALA A 147 11.71 21.65 5.77
CA ALA A 147 11.69 20.89 7.03
C ALA A 147 10.29 20.52 7.56
N ARG A 148 9.24 20.70 6.75
CA ARG A 148 7.85 20.46 7.18
C ARG A 148 7.60 18.96 7.33
N LYS A 149 7.23 18.52 8.54
CA LYS A 149 6.74 17.16 8.79
C LYS A 149 5.54 16.84 7.90
N LYS A 150 5.53 15.63 7.35
CA LYS A 150 4.46 15.11 6.49
C LYS A 150 3.91 13.82 7.10
N THR A 151 2.74 13.42 6.65
CA THR A 151 2.20 12.08 6.94
C THR A 151 2.75 11.08 5.92
N ALA A 152 2.67 9.78 6.23
CA ALA A 152 3.02 8.72 5.28
C ALA A 152 2.20 8.83 3.98
N PHE A 153 0.91 9.15 4.11
CA PHE A 153 0.02 9.40 2.97
C PHE A 153 0.46 10.61 2.13
N GLN A 154 0.78 11.74 2.76
CA GLN A 154 1.20 12.95 2.05
C GLN A 154 2.51 12.73 1.29
N LEU A 155 3.49 12.07 1.91
CA LEU A 155 4.75 11.71 1.25
C LEU A 155 4.51 10.89 -0.01
N ALA A 156 3.70 9.83 0.08
CA ALA A 156 3.41 8.97 -1.06
C ALA A 156 2.66 9.72 -2.18
N GLN A 157 1.67 10.56 -1.83
CA GLN A 157 0.94 11.34 -2.83
C GLN A 157 1.85 12.34 -3.56
N GLU A 158 2.74 13.02 -2.84
CA GLU A 158 3.69 13.96 -3.42
C GLU A 158 4.74 13.26 -4.30
N PHE A 159 5.21 12.08 -3.88
CA PHE A 159 6.08 11.24 -4.71
C PHE A 159 5.40 10.83 -6.02
N CYS A 160 4.18 10.26 -5.96
CA CYS A 160 3.44 9.89 -7.16
C CYS A 160 3.23 11.08 -8.09
N ASN A 161 2.88 12.25 -7.55
CA ASN A 161 2.66 13.45 -8.35
C ASN A 161 3.96 13.98 -8.98
N ALA A 162 5.13 13.72 -8.38
CA ALA A 162 6.44 14.12 -8.89
C ALA A 162 7.07 13.08 -9.84
N SER A 163 6.61 11.82 -9.80
CA SER A 163 7.19 10.71 -10.57
C SER A 163 6.21 10.15 -11.59
N PRO A 164 6.31 10.53 -12.88
CA PRO A 164 5.49 9.96 -13.94
C PRO A 164 5.64 8.44 -14.07
N ASP A 165 6.81 7.90 -13.72
CA ASP A 165 7.13 6.47 -13.81
C ASP A 165 6.50 5.63 -12.69
N HIS A 166 6.04 6.27 -11.61
CA HIS A 166 5.43 5.60 -10.46
C HIS A 166 4.01 6.13 -10.22
N PRO A 167 3.04 5.80 -11.10
CA PRO A 167 1.68 6.31 -10.99
C PRO A 167 0.89 5.72 -9.81
N TRP A 168 1.44 4.71 -9.14
CA TRP A 168 0.88 4.03 -7.99
C TRP A 168 1.88 3.97 -6.85
N ALA A 169 1.38 3.96 -5.61
CA ALA A 169 2.17 3.70 -4.42
C ALA A 169 1.37 2.91 -3.39
N LEU A 170 2.07 2.16 -2.55
CA LEU A 170 1.50 1.54 -1.37
C LEU A 170 1.94 2.31 -0.12
N VAL A 171 1.03 2.42 0.85
CA VAL A 171 1.33 3.02 2.16
C VAL A 171 0.84 2.11 3.25
N SER A 172 1.72 1.76 4.20
CA SER A 172 1.35 0.86 5.30
C SER A 172 2.02 1.20 6.62
N ASN A 173 1.33 0.91 7.71
CA ASN A 173 1.88 0.86 9.07
C ASN A 173 1.74 -0.54 9.68
N GLY A 174 1.60 -1.57 8.85
CA GLY A 174 1.31 -2.94 9.26
C GLY A 174 -0.13 -3.18 9.73
N ARG A 175 -0.87 -2.15 10.14
CA ARG A 175 -2.30 -2.27 10.53
C ARG A 175 -3.25 -1.87 9.40
N GLN A 176 -2.79 -0.94 8.57
CA GLN A 176 -3.51 -0.45 7.40
C GLN A 176 -2.61 -0.62 6.18
N LEU A 177 -3.22 -0.94 5.04
CA LEU A 177 -2.58 -0.93 3.73
C LEU A 177 -3.44 -0.06 2.82
N ARG A 178 -2.85 0.98 2.22
CA ARG A 178 -3.51 1.86 1.25
C ARG A 178 -2.84 1.73 -0.09
N LEU A 179 -3.64 1.56 -1.14
CA LEU A 179 -3.23 1.76 -2.52
C LEU A 179 -3.54 3.20 -2.91
N LEU A 180 -2.54 3.91 -3.41
CA LEU A 180 -2.64 5.27 -3.90
C LEU A 180 -2.36 5.31 -5.39
N ARG A 181 -3.03 6.23 -6.08
CA ARG A 181 -2.77 6.58 -7.47
C ARG A 181 -2.50 8.07 -7.57
N VAL A 182 -1.72 8.49 -8.56
CA VAL A 182 -1.63 9.89 -8.98
C VAL A 182 -3.03 10.48 -9.06
N SER A 183 -3.23 11.60 -8.35
CA SER A 183 -4.46 12.38 -8.45
C SER A 183 -4.23 13.47 -9.48
N SER A 184 -4.97 13.44 -10.58
CA SER A 184 -4.86 14.43 -11.67
C SER A 184 -5.42 15.81 -11.32
N THR A 185 -5.50 16.18 -10.04
CA THR A 185 -6.21 17.38 -9.59
C THR A 185 -5.35 18.65 -9.55
N LEU A 186 -4.13 18.64 -10.09
CA LEU A 186 -3.29 19.84 -10.15
C LEU A 186 -2.59 20.04 -11.50
N THR A 187 -3.33 19.98 -12.60
CA THR A 187 -3.00 20.86 -13.73
C THR A 187 -3.35 22.29 -13.32
N ARG A 188 -2.37 23.07 -12.86
CA ARG A 188 -2.49 24.52 -13.02
C ARG A 188 -2.59 24.76 -14.54
N PRO A 189 -3.63 25.44 -15.05
CA PRO A 189 -3.56 25.95 -16.41
C PRO A 189 -2.34 26.85 -16.51
N GLY A 190 -1.54 26.66 -17.56
CA GLY A 190 -0.48 27.58 -17.92
C GLY A 190 -1.01 28.96 -18.27
#